data_AF-A0A4R2P4T6-F1
#
_entry.id   AF-A0A4R2P4T6-F1
#
_cell.length_a   1.000
_cell.length_b   1.000
_cell.length_c   1.000
_cell.angle_alpha   90.00
_cell.angle_beta   90.00
_cell.angle_gamma   90.00
#
_symmetry.space_group_name_H-M   'P 1'
#
loop_
_entity.id
_entity.type
_entity.pdbx_description
1 polymer ?
#
loop_
_entity_poly.entity_id
_entity_poly.type
_entity_poly.pdbx_seq_one_letter_code
_entity_poly.pdbx_strand_id
1 'polypeptide(L)'
;MKELERLQILTEIIREFKTAILMDREPDQTGRVVLEVIQEAGDAVLADNVLNAYLRLTEPDVAVSYLDKATVYLHGKIDVCLN
;
A
#
# COMPACT_ATOMS: atom_id res chain seq x y z
N MET A 1 5.27 -12.12 16.50
CA MET A 1 3.90 -11.58 16.69
C MET A 1 3.81 -10.11 16.30
N LYS A 2 4.51 -9.17 16.95
CA LYS A 2 4.44 -7.73 16.59
C LYS A 2 4.71 -7.40 15.12
N GLU A 3 5.67 -8.08 14.48
CA GLU A 3 5.98 -7.83 13.06
C GLU A 3 4.89 -8.37 12.12
N LEU A 4 4.31 -9.53 12.41
CA LEU A 4 3.19 -10.08 11.64
C LEU A 4 1.98 -9.14 11.69
N GLU A 5 1.63 -8.67 12.89
CA GLU A 5 0.55 -7.69 13.08
C GLU A 5 0.83 -6.39 12.31
N ARG A 6 2.06 -5.89 12.36
CA ARG A 6 2.48 -4.72 11.57
C ARG A 6 2.29 -4.95 10.07
N LEU A 7 2.74 -6.09 9.53
CA LEU A 7 2.60 -6.39 8.10
C LEU A 7 1.12 -6.53 7.67
N GLN A 8 0.29 -7.11 8.53
CA GLN A 8 -1.16 -7.20 8.30
C GLN A 8 -1.81 -5.81 8.27
N ILE A 9 -1.47 -4.93 9.23
CA ILE A 9 -1.97 -3.55 9.26
C ILE A 9 -1.55 -2.79 7.99
N LEU A 10 -0.29 -2.88 7.56
CA LEU A 10 0.17 -2.23 6.32
C LEU A 10 -0.59 -2.73 5.08
N THR A 11 -0.99 -4.01 5.07
CA THR A 11 -1.79 -4.60 3.98
C THR A 11 -3.19 -3.99 3.92
N GLU A 12 -3.83 -3.79 5.08
CA GLU A 12 -5.15 -3.16 5.15
C GLU A 12 -5.11 -1.69 4.72
N ILE A 13 -4.08 -0.94 5.11
CA ILE A 13 -3.89 0.46 4.73
C ILE A 13 -3.73 0.60 3.21
N ILE A 14 -2.94 -0.28 2.56
CA ILE A 14 -2.81 -0.30 1.10
C ILE A 14 -4.15 -0.63 0.42
N ARG A 15 -4.94 -1.54 1.00
CA ARG A 15 -6.27 -1.88 0.48
C ARG A 15 -7.24 -0.71 0.58
N GLU A 16 -7.18 0.07 1.66
CA GLU A 16 -7.97 1.29 1.80
C GLU A 16 -7.65 2.29 0.69
N PHE A 17 -6.36 2.52 0.41
CA PHE A 17 -5.97 3.40 -0.70
C PHE A 17 -6.46 2.88 -2.06
N LYS A 18 -6.31 1.58 -2.32
CA LYS A 18 -6.83 0.95 -3.53
C LYS A 18 -8.34 1.15 -3.66
N THR A 19 -9.07 1.01 -2.56
CA THR A 19 -10.53 1.21 -2.52
C THR A 19 -10.90 2.66 -2.80
N ALA A 20 -10.18 3.63 -2.23
CA ALA A 20 -10.39 5.05 -2.50
C ALA A 20 -10.22 5.40 -3.98
N ILE A 21 -9.22 4.82 -4.66
CA ILE A 21 -9.02 4.97 -6.11
C ILE A 21 -10.18 4.36 -6.89
N LEU A 22 -10.54 3.10 -6.61
CA LEU A 22 -11.57 2.38 -7.35
C LEU A 22 -12.97 2.97 -7.16
N MET A 23 -13.23 3.58 -6.01
CA MET A 23 -14.51 4.21 -5.69
C MET A 23 -14.56 5.71 -6.00
N ASP A 24 -13.44 6.29 -6.46
CA ASP A 24 -13.26 7.75 -6.63
C ASP A 24 -13.67 8.54 -5.37
N ARG A 25 -13.24 8.06 -4.20
CA ARG A 25 -13.54 8.64 -2.89
C ARG A 25 -12.30 9.24 -2.28
N GLU A 26 -12.06 10.52 -2.59
CA GLU A 26 -10.95 11.31 -2.05
C GLU A 26 -9.57 10.62 -2.16
N PRO A 27 -9.21 10.01 -3.33
CA PRO A 27 -8.00 9.20 -3.45
C PRO A 27 -6.71 9.98 -3.19
N ASP A 28 -6.70 11.29 -3.43
CA ASP A 28 -5.57 12.16 -3.10
C ASP A 28 -5.32 12.22 -1.59
N GLN A 29 -6.38 12.48 -0.79
CA GLN A 29 -6.25 12.58 0.65
C GLN A 29 -5.90 11.23 1.28
N THR A 30 -6.59 10.14 0.88
CA THR A 30 -6.28 8.79 1.36
C THR A 30 -4.86 8.39 0.98
N GLY A 31 -4.45 8.63 -0.27
CA GLY A 31 -3.14 8.28 -0.78
C GLY A 31 -2.00 8.98 -0.05
N ARG A 32 -2.17 10.27 0.28
CA ARG A 32 -1.19 11.02 1.07
C ARG A 32 -0.98 10.42 2.46
N VAL A 33 -2.07 10.15 3.19
CA VAL A 33 -2.00 9.57 4.54
C VAL A 33 -1.35 8.18 4.50
N VAL A 34 -1.73 7.36 3.51
CA VAL A 34 -1.15 6.03 3.32
C VAL A 34 0.34 6.11 3.01
N LEU A 35 0.76 7.03 2.14
CA LEU A 35 2.18 7.23 1.80
C LEU A 35 3.00 7.64 3.03
N GLU A 36 2.49 8.56 3.85
CA GLU A 36 3.16 8.98 5.10
C GLU A 36 3.39 7.77 6.03
N VAL A 37 2.35 6.97 6.29
CA VAL A 37 2.46 5.76 7.14
C VAL A 37 3.45 4.73 6.56
N ILE A 38 3.43 4.53 5.25
CA ILE A 38 4.29 3.55 4.58
C ILE A 38 5.76 3.99 4.59
N GLN A 39 6.02 5.30 4.45
CA GLN A 39 7.38 5.86 4.57
C GLN A 39 7.93 5.70 6.00
N GLU A 40 7.10 5.96 7.02
CA GLU A 40 7.47 5.75 8.43
C GLU A 40 7.75 4.28 8.75
N ALA A 41 7.13 3.35 8.01
CA ALA A 41 7.40 1.92 8.15
C ALA A 41 8.83 1.53 7.72
N GLY A 42 9.57 2.40 7.02
CA GLY A 42 10.98 2.21 6.68
C GLY A 42 11.25 1.16 5.60
N ASP A 43 10.24 0.77 4.82
CA ASP A 43 10.36 -0.21 3.75
C ASP A 43 10.40 0.46 2.39
N ALA A 44 11.59 0.58 1.79
CA ALA A 44 11.79 1.29 0.54
C ALA A 44 11.01 0.69 -0.64
N VAL A 45 10.85 -0.64 -0.69
CA VAL A 45 10.10 -1.31 -1.77
C VAL A 45 8.61 -0.98 -1.63
N LEU A 46 8.10 -0.96 -0.41
CA LEU A 46 6.71 -0.62 -0.14
C LEU A 46 6.45 0.87 -0.44
N ALA A 47 7.33 1.74 0.02
CA ALA A 47 7.24 3.19 -0.21
C ALA A 47 7.30 3.54 -1.69
N ASP A 48 8.17 2.90 -2.47
CA ASP A 48 8.26 3.14 -3.92
C ASP A 48 6.97 2.74 -4.65
N ASN A 49 6.40 1.56 -4.34
CA ASN A 49 5.13 1.15 -4.96
C ASN A 49 3.98 2.10 -4.60
N VAL A 50 3.85 2.48 -3.33
CA VAL A 50 2.78 3.38 -2.88
C VAL A 50 2.95 4.80 -3.45
N LEU A 51 4.19 5.31 -3.52
CA LEU A 51 4.48 6.59 -4.17
C LEU A 51 4.11 6.56 -5.65
N ASN A 52 4.50 5.50 -6.37
CA ASN A 52 4.14 5.36 -7.79
C ASN A 52 2.63 5.27 -8.00
N ALA A 53 1.88 4.62 -7.11
CA ALA A 53 0.43 4.64 -7.15
C ALA A 53 -0.12 6.06 -6.97
N TYR A 54 0.37 6.80 -5.98
CA TYR A 54 -0.04 8.17 -5.69
C TYR A 54 0.26 9.16 -6.83
N LEU A 55 1.40 9.01 -7.51
CA LEU A 55 1.74 9.84 -8.67
C LEU A 55 0.90 9.52 -9.93
N ARG A 56 0.15 8.42 -9.92
CA ARG A 56 -0.62 7.90 -11.05
C ARG A 56 -2.13 7.94 -10.82
N LEU A 57 -2.62 8.78 -9.90
CA LEU A 57 -4.06 8.88 -9.62
C LEU A 57 -4.92 9.22 -10.85
N THR A 58 -4.36 9.90 -11.86
CA THR A 58 -5.03 10.17 -13.14
C THR A 58 -5.13 8.94 -14.06
N GLU A 59 -4.45 7.85 -13.73
CA GLU A 59 -4.39 6.58 -14.45
C GLU A 59 -4.79 5.44 -13.48
N PRO A 60 -6.07 5.29 -13.11
CA PRO A 60 -6.50 4.41 -12.01
C PRO A 60 -6.01 2.97 -12.12
N ASP A 61 -6.05 2.38 -13.33
CA ASP A 61 -5.57 1.02 -13.56
C ASP A 61 -4.07 0.87 -13.27
N VAL A 62 -3.28 1.89 -13.63
CA VAL A 62 -1.84 1.93 -13.38
C VAL A 62 -1.57 2.08 -11.89
N ALA A 63 -2.28 3.01 -11.22
CA ALA A 63 -2.14 3.22 -9.78
C ALA A 63 -2.49 1.95 -8.99
N VAL A 64 -3.60 1.30 -9.33
CA VAL A 64 -4.02 0.03 -8.73
C VAL A 64 -2.97 -1.07 -8.95
N SER A 65 -2.35 -1.13 -10.12
CA SER A 65 -1.30 -2.13 -10.39
C SER A 65 -0.09 -2.01 -9.45
N TYR A 66 0.27 -0.79 -9.03
CA TYR A 66 1.33 -0.57 -8.05
C TYR A 66 0.91 -0.99 -6.64
N LEU A 67 -0.34 -0.72 -6.25
CA LEU A 67 -0.88 -1.18 -4.97
C LEU A 67 -1.01 -2.71 -4.89
N ASP A 68 -1.27 -3.36 -6.03
CA ASP A 68 -1.25 -4.82 -6.12
C ASP A 68 0.16 -5.39 -5.94
N LYS A 69 1.18 -4.76 -6.54
CA LYS A 69 2.58 -5.13 -6.29
C LYS A 69 2.97 -4.96 -4.82
N ALA A 70 2.56 -3.86 -4.19
CA ALA A 70 2.80 -3.62 -2.77
C ALA A 70 2.15 -4.70 -1.89
N THR A 71 0.91 -5.10 -2.23
CA THR A 71 0.17 -6.15 -1.52
C THR A 71 0.84 -7.52 -1.68
N VAL A 72 1.25 -7.90 -2.89
CA VAL A 72 1.99 -9.16 -3.15
C VAL A 72 3.29 -9.21 -2.35
N TYR A 73 4.03 -8.10 -2.31
CA TYR A 73 5.26 -8.00 -1.53
C TYR A 73 5.02 -8.18 -0.03
N LEU A 74 3.96 -7.57 0.54
CA LEU A 74 3.58 -7.76 1.93
C LEU A 74 3.17 -9.20 2.23
N HIS A 75 2.38 -9.84 1.36
CA HIS A 75 2.03 -11.25 1.51
C HIS A 75 3.28 -12.15 1.55
N GLY A 76 4.26 -11.90 0.67
CA GLY A 76 5.53 -12.63 0.71
C GLY A 76 6.28 -12.48 2.04
N LYS A 77 6.25 -11.29 2.66
CA LYS A 77 6.82 -11.08 3.99
C LYS A 77 6.05 -11.76 5.11
N ILE A 78 4.72 -11.77 5.01
CA ILE A 78 3.83 -12.46 5.95
C ILE A 78 4.09 -13.96 5.92
N ASP A 79 4.20 -14.55 4.72
CA ASP A 79 4.51 -15.97 4.55
C ASP A 79 5.84 -16.34 5.21
N VAL A 80 6.87 -15.48 5.08
CA VAL A 80 8.15 -15.67 5.78
C VAL A 80 8.02 -15.58 7.31
N CYS A 81 7.08 -14.78 7.84
CA CYS A 81 6.85 -14.69 9.28
C CYS A 81 6.04 -15.86 9.87
N LEU A 82 5.31 -16.60 9.01
CA LEU A 82 4.46 -17.73 9.42
C LEU A 82 5.18 -19.09 9.34
N ASN A 83 6.29 -19.16 8.60
CA ASN A 83 7.15 -20.34 8.46
C ASN A 83 8.37 -20.26 9.39
#